data_AF-A0A832G8D5-F1
#
_entry.id   AF-A0A832G8D5-F1
#
_cell.length_a   1.000
_cell.length_b   1.000
_cell.length_c   1.000
_cell.angle_alpha   90.00
_cell.angle_beta   90.00
_cell.angle_gamma   90.00
#
_symmetry.space_group_name_H-M   'P 1'
#
loop_
_entity.id
_entity.type
_entity.pdbx_description
1 polymer ?
#
loop_
_entity_poly.entity_id
_entity_poly.type
_entity_poly.pdbx_seq_one_letter_code
_entity_poly.pdbx_strand_id
1 'polypeptide(L)'
;MGEIVFWTIIRTALLIVILWISKDVWGEKYFWLIVALSFYLFVISPAIAFYRKFIERNKEVLESSLCSSCKHFDESAVLCMKYDKHPTKTYIPCEGSAWEPR
;
A
#
# COMPACT_ATOMS: atom_id res chain seq x y z
N MET A 1 6.02 2.82 -0.30
CA MET A 1 4.70 3.48 -0.15
C MET A 1 4.36 4.37 -1.34
N GLY A 2 5.21 5.34 -1.73
CA GLY A 2 4.89 6.34 -2.78
C GLY A 2 4.53 5.78 -4.16
N GLU A 3 5.25 4.77 -4.66
CA GLU A 3 4.97 4.18 -5.97
C GLU A 3 3.59 3.50 -6.04
N ILE A 4 3.15 2.90 -4.94
CA ILE A 4 1.85 2.22 -4.82
C ILE A 4 0.72 3.25 -4.85
N VAL A 5 0.87 4.34 -4.08
CA VAL A 5 -0.10 5.44 -4.03
C VAL A 5 -0.18 6.13 -5.39
N PHE A 6 0.97 6.41 -6.03
CA PHE A 6 1.04 7.05 -7.33
C PHE A 6 0.31 6.25 -8.42
N TRP A 7 0.58 4.94 -8.51
CA TRP A 7 -0.11 4.07 -9.48
C TRP A 7 -1.60 3.94 -9.21
N THR A 8 -2.01 3.96 -7.94
CA THR A 8 -3.43 3.93 -7.56
C THR A 8 -4.14 5.21 -8.00
N ILE A 9 -3.55 6.38 -7.74
CA ILE A 9 -4.10 7.68 -8.17
C ILE A 9 -4.24 7.72 -9.70
N ILE A 10 -3.22 7.29 -10.45
CA ILE A 10 -3.28 7.25 -11.92
C ILE A 10 -4.41 6.34 -12.42
N ARG A 11 -4.54 5.13 -11.85
CA ARG A 11 -5.62 4.21 -12.23
C ARG A 11 -6.98 4.80 -11.91
N THR A 12 -7.16 5.42 -10.75
CA THR A 12 -8.42 6.08 -10.39
C THR A 12 -8.74 7.23 -11.33
N ALA A 13 -7.77 8.08 -11.67
CA ALA A 13 -7.97 9.19 -12.60
C ALA A 13 -8.39 8.69 -13.99
N LEU A 14 -7.71 7.67 -14.52
CA LEU A 14 -8.09 7.04 -15.80
C LEU A 14 -9.50 6.43 -15.75
N LEU A 15 -9.84 5.75 -14.65
CA LEU A 15 -11.14 5.12 -14.46
C LEU A 15 -12.27 6.17 -14.46
N ILE A 16 -12.06 7.31 -13.81
CA ILE A 16 -13.02 8.43 -13.82
C ILE A 16 -13.22 8.97 -15.24
N VAL A 17 -12.15 9.18 -16.01
CA VAL A 17 -12.25 9.67 -17.40
C VAL A 17 -13.01 8.67 -18.28
N ILE A 18 -12.71 7.38 -18.15
CA ILE A 18 -13.41 6.31 -18.89
C ILE A 18 -14.89 6.26 -18.52
N LEU A 19 -15.21 6.34 -17.23
CA LEU A 19 -16.59 6.36 -16.76
C LEU A 19 -17.36 7.57 -17.29
N TRP A 20 -16.72 8.74 -17.34
CA TRP A 20 -17.32 9.97 -17.84
C TRP A 20 -17.73 9.85 -19.32
N ILE A 21 -16.85 9.30 -20.17
CA ILE A 21 -17.16 9.03 -21.59
C ILE A 21 -18.24 7.95 -21.73
N SER A 22 -18.23 6.94 -20.85
CA SER A 22 -19.19 5.84 -20.92
C SER A 22 -20.60 6.22 -20.44
N LYS A 23 -20.78 7.37 -19.79
CA LYS A 23 -22.07 7.76 -19.18
C LYS A 23 -23.23 7.77 -20.18
N ASP A 24 -23.00 8.27 -21.39
CA ASP A 24 -24.06 8.41 -22.40
C ASP A 24 -24.45 7.08 -23.05
N VAL A 25 -23.63 6.03 -22.91
CA VAL A 25 -23.82 4.74 -23.62
C VAL A 25 -24.69 3.75 -22.84
N TRP A 26 -24.62 3.75 -21.49
CA TRP A 26 -25.15 2.64 -20.68
C TRP A 26 -26.50 2.94 -20.00
N GLY A 27 -26.99 4.18 -20.08
CA GLY A 27 -28.22 4.62 -19.43
C GLY A 27 -28.14 4.64 -17.89
N GLU A 28 -28.94 5.51 -17.25
CA GLU A 28 -28.86 5.78 -15.80
C GLU A 28 -29.12 4.54 -14.92
N LYS A 29 -29.84 3.53 -15.43
CA LYS A 29 -30.26 2.35 -14.65
C LYS A 29 -29.09 1.43 -14.27
N TYR A 30 -28.10 1.27 -15.15
CA TYR A 30 -26.97 0.36 -14.92
C TYR A 30 -25.65 1.09 -14.65
N PHE A 31 -25.59 2.39 -14.93
CA PHE A 31 -24.39 3.20 -14.76
C PHE A 31 -23.78 3.08 -13.35
N TRP A 32 -24.58 3.22 -12.30
CA TRP A 32 -24.10 3.12 -10.92
C TRP A 32 -23.54 1.74 -10.54
N LEU A 33 -24.14 0.66 -11.05
CA LEU A 33 -23.62 -0.71 -10.83
C LEU A 33 -22.26 -0.90 -11.52
N ILE A 34 -22.11 -0.40 -12.74
CA ILE A 34 -20.86 -0.49 -13.51
C ILE A 34 -19.75 0.33 -12.84
N VAL A 35 -20.09 1.53 -12.35
CA VAL A 35 -19.15 2.37 -11.59
C VAL A 35 -18.65 1.62 -10.36
N ALA A 36 -19.55 1.08 -9.53
CA ALA A 36 -19.18 0.35 -8.32
C ALA A 36 -18.31 -0.88 -8.61
N LEU A 37 -18.69 -1.67 -9.62
CA LEU A 37 -17.93 -2.87 -10.03
C LEU A 37 -16.54 -2.49 -10.56
N SER A 38 -16.45 -1.44 -11.37
CA SER A 38 -15.19 -0.97 -11.94
C SER A 38 -14.23 -0.51 -10.85
N PHE A 39 -14.70 0.27 -9.87
CA PHE A 39 -13.89 0.66 -8.71
C PHE A 39 -13.37 -0.54 -7.91
N TYR A 40 -14.22 -1.54 -7.68
CA TYR A 40 -13.81 -2.75 -6.96
C TYR A 40 -12.70 -3.51 -7.73
N LEU A 41 -12.87 -3.71 -9.03
CA LEU A 41 -11.92 -4.47 -9.85
C LEU A 41 -10.62 -3.72 -10.12
N PHE A 42 -10.67 -2.41 -10.38
CA PHE A 42 -9.50 -1.63 -10.78
C PHE A 42 -8.78 -0.91 -9.65
N VAL A 43 -9.43 -0.67 -8.51
CA VAL A 43 -8.83 0.01 -7.36
C VAL A 43 -8.60 -0.97 -6.22
N ILE A 44 -9.66 -1.64 -5.74
CA ILE A 44 -9.59 -2.47 -4.54
C ILE A 44 -8.76 -3.74 -4.78
N SER A 45 -9.05 -4.48 -5.85
CA SER A 45 -8.32 -5.71 -6.18
C SER A 45 -6.80 -5.53 -6.29
N PRO A 46 -6.28 -4.57 -7.10
CA PRO A 46 -4.85 -4.36 -7.16
C PRO A 46 -4.30 -3.83 -5.83
N ALA A 47 -5.01 -2.97 -5.10
CA ALA A 47 -4.54 -2.50 -3.79
C ALA A 47 -4.28 -3.68 -2.83
N ILE A 48 -5.17 -4.67 -2.80
CA ILE A 48 -4.99 -5.89 -2.00
C ILE A 48 -3.78 -6.70 -2.48
N ALA A 49 -3.64 -6.91 -3.80
CA ALA A 49 -2.52 -7.64 -4.36
C ALA A 49 -1.16 -6.96 -4.06
N PHE A 50 -1.12 -5.63 -4.14
CA PHE A 50 0.05 -4.84 -3.80
C PHE A 50 0.37 -4.88 -2.31
N TYR A 51 -0.64 -4.80 -1.44
CA TYR A 51 -0.46 -4.95 0.01
C TYR A 51 0.14 -6.31 0.36
N ARG A 52 -0.40 -7.39 -0.20
CA ARG A 52 0.15 -8.74 -0.01
C ARG A 52 1.60 -8.82 -0.47
N LYS A 53 1.92 -8.29 -1.65
CA LYS A 53 3.30 -8.27 -2.18
C LYS A 53 4.26 -7.42 -1.34
N PHE A 54 3.77 -6.34 -0.72
CA PHE A 54 4.55 -5.52 0.19
C PHE A 54 4.87 -6.27 1.48
N ILE A 55 3.88 -6.94 2.08
CA ILE A 55 4.09 -7.79 3.26
C ILE A 55 5.05 -8.94 2.93
N GLU A 56 4.85 -9.64 1.81
CA GLU A 56 5.72 -10.76 1.41
C GLU A 56 7.18 -10.35 1.27
N ARG A 57 7.48 -9.22 0.61
CA ARG A 57 8.86 -8.74 0.43
C ARG A 57 9.51 -8.30 1.73
N ASN A 58 8.72 -7.76 2.65
CA ASN A 58 9.22 -7.26 3.92
C ASN A 58 9.07 -8.27 5.05
N LYS A 59 8.51 -9.47 4.78
CA LYS A 59 8.26 -10.50 5.78
C LYS A 59 9.55 -10.90 6.51
N GLU A 60 10.65 -11.01 5.79
CA GLU A 60 11.96 -11.25 6.42
C GLU A 60 12.37 -10.11 7.35
N VAL A 61 12.14 -8.84 7.00
CA VAL A 61 12.43 -7.71 7.90
C VAL A 61 11.45 -7.68 9.09
N LEU A 62 10.18 -8.05 8.87
CA LEU A 62 9.12 -8.09 9.88
C LEU A 62 9.27 -9.25 10.87
N GLU A 63 9.76 -10.41 10.45
CA GLU A 63 9.84 -11.60 11.31
C GLU A 63 11.26 -11.89 11.83
N SER A 64 12.33 -11.54 11.09
CA SER A 64 13.70 -11.94 11.45
C SER A 64 14.62 -10.81 11.91
N SER A 65 14.17 -9.55 11.92
CA SER A 65 14.99 -8.42 12.39
C SER A 65 14.71 -8.04 13.85
N LEU A 66 15.75 -7.63 14.58
CA LEU A 66 15.63 -7.01 15.91
C LEU A 66 14.69 -5.77 15.90
N CYS A 67 14.41 -5.15 14.74
CA CYS A 67 13.50 -4.03 14.65
C CYS A 67 12.03 -4.40 14.86
N SER A 68 11.61 -5.65 14.63
CA SER A 68 10.19 -6.06 14.75
C SER A 68 9.67 -6.04 16.19
N SER A 69 10.56 -6.23 17.16
CA SER A 69 10.27 -6.16 18.59
C SER A 69 10.45 -4.77 19.19
N CYS A 70 10.76 -3.77 18.37
CA CYS A 70 11.00 -2.39 18.81
C CYS A 70 9.69 -1.60 18.89
N LYS A 71 9.49 -0.86 20.00
CA LYS A 71 8.32 0.01 20.20
C LYS A 71 8.13 1.07 19.10
N HIS A 72 9.22 1.56 18.51
CA HIS A 72 9.23 2.65 17.53
C HIS A 72 9.19 2.18 16.07
N PHE A 73 8.95 0.89 15.84
CA PHE A 73 8.83 0.34 14.50
C PHE A 73 7.37 0.30 14.05
N ASP A 74 7.10 0.89 12.89
CA ASP A 74 5.80 0.81 12.23
C ASP A 74 5.84 -0.31 11.20
N GLU A 75 5.14 -1.41 11.51
CA GLU A 75 5.01 -2.60 10.66
C GLU A 75 4.27 -2.30 9.34
N SER A 76 3.36 -1.32 9.34
CA SER A 76 2.55 -0.98 8.16
C SER A 76 3.39 -0.27 7.09
N ALA A 77 4.34 0.57 7.52
CA ALA A 77 5.22 1.34 6.66
C ALA A 77 6.64 0.77 6.54
N VAL A 78 6.97 -0.26 7.33
CA VAL A 78 8.34 -0.79 7.49
C VAL A 78 9.29 0.37 7.72
N LEU A 79 8.99 1.15 8.77
CA LEU A 79 9.64 2.42 9.06
C LEU A 79 10.02 2.49 10.54
N CYS A 80 11.24 2.92 10.84
CA CYS A 80 11.60 3.30 12.19
C CYS A 80 11.19 4.76 12.43
N MET A 81 10.17 4.99 13.26
CA MET A 81 9.62 6.33 13.56
C MET A 81 10.61 7.25 14.28
N LYS A 82 11.64 6.71 14.93
CA LYS A 82 12.63 7.48 15.68
C LYS A 82 13.69 8.12 14.78
N TYR A 83 13.98 7.49 13.64
CA TYR A 83 15.04 7.92 12.71
C TYR A 83 14.51 8.21 11.30
N ASP A 84 13.21 8.05 11.07
CA ASP A 84 12.52 8.16 9.77
C ASP A 84 13.24 7.40 8.65
N LYS A 85 13.75 6.21 8.97
CA LYS A 85 14.51 5.34 8.06
C LYS A 85 13.82 4.00 7.87
N HIS A 86 13.81 3.53 6.63
CA HIS A 86 13.33 2.20 6.27
C HIS A 86 14.41 1.16 6.56
N PRO A 87 14.16 0.19 7.47
CA PRO A 87 15.08 -0.91 7.67
C PRO A 87 15.11 -1.81 6.43
N THR A 88 16.27 -2.35 6.11
CA THR A 88 16.43 -3.38 5.07
C THR A 88 17.15 -4.59 5.66
N LYS A 89 17.22 -5.71 4.94
CA LYS A 89 17.86 -6.96 5.43
C LYS A 89 19.29 -6.75 5.94
N THR A 90 20.01 -5.75 5.41
CA THR A 90 21.41 -5.45 5.74
C THR A 90 21.58 -4.14 6.50
N TYR A 91 20.51 -3.36 6.70
CA TYR A 91 20.59 -2.05 7.34
C TYR A 91 19.53 -1.90 8.44
N ILE A 92 20.00 -1.83 9.67
CA ILE A 92 19.20 -1.59 10.87
C ILE A 92 19.46 -0.15 11.32
N PRO A 93 18.47 0.76 11.26
CA PRO A 93 18.70 2.20 11.49
C PRO A 93 19.14 2.61 12.91
N CYS A 94 19.29 1.65 13.83
CA CYS A 94 19.82 1.87 15.17
C CYS A 94 20.99 0.94 15.55
N GLU A 95 21.42 0.03 14.66
CA GLU A 95 22.40 -1.05 14.94
C GLU A 95 22.12 -1.82 16.26
N GLY A 96 20.88 -1.78 16.77
CA GLY A 96 20.50 -2.34 18.06
C GLY A 96 20.80 -1.49 19.30
N SER A 97 21.54 -0.37 19.18
CA SER A 97 21.96 0.45 20.34
C SER A 97 20.83 1.27 20.97
N ALA A 98 19.87 1.72 20.15
CA ALA A 98 18.71 2.49 20.57
C ALA A 98 17.40 1.66 20.49
N TRP A 99 17.53 0.33 20.53
CA TRP A 99 16.40 -0.60 20.52
C TRP A 99 15.69 -0.59 21.87
N GLU A 100 14.38 -0.36 21.85
CA GLU A 100 13.53 -0.37 23.04
C GLU A 100 12.49 -1.50 22.89
N PRO A 101 12.47 -2.50 23.80
CA PRO A 101 11.49 -3.57 23.76
C PRO A 101 10.07 -3.03 23.93
N ARG A 102 9.13 -3.71 23.29
CA ARG A 102 7.70 -3.44 23.40
C ARG A 102 7.12 -3.93 24.73
#